data_AF-A0A819S3U1-F1
#
_entry.id   AF-A0A819S3U1-F1
#
_cell.length_a   1.000
_cell.length_b   1.000
_cell.length_c   1.000
_cell.angle_alpha   90.00
_cell.angle_beta   90.00
_cell.angle_gamma   90.00
#
_symmetry.space_group_name_H-M   'P 1'
#
loop_
_entity.id
_entity.type
_entity.pdbx_description
1 polymer ?
#
loop_
_entity_poly.entity_id
_entity_poly.type
_entity_poly.pdbx_seq_one_letter_code
_entity_poly.pdbx_strand_id
1 'polypeptide(L)'
;DIQHAELKLQHEHTTAVDLYRIISDLIKKLEQRLDDHYFGNKAYMILNSLKESDKNKAEELQQSFESFIKVTIEYTNSYFDKNRNFYEKLSVFDCHFPRFLKWEYIMDVLDLIKIDDLDKDELYNEYCEIKFMYNNLKNKNVKLNELIKSYILNKNVHNPQSTTYKEENLLCDDSDNEDFLLRDNKDTDENVRFDQLWSYLINLKGATPNIKKIICYVFSIPCSNAYVESIFSQMNHLWTNYRKRMDIQLVAAELQIRKNSSIPCNDFYKSIISQQDLLKAITTNDKYETKRRICSQ
;
A
#
# COMPACT_ATOMS: atom_id res chain seq x y z
N ASP A 1 0.71 -14.05 -11.31
CA ASP A 1 -0.52 -13.31 -10.94
C ASP A 1 -0.78 -13.30 -9.45
N ILE A 2 -0.89 -14.46 -8.79
CA ILE A 2 -1.09 -14.57 -7.32
C ILE A 2 -0.05 -13.76 -6.54
N GLN A 3 1.24 -14.06 -6.71
CA GLN A 3 2.33 -13.33 -6.04
C GLN A 3 2.30 -11.81 -6.31
N HIS A 4 1.92 -11.41 -7.52
CA HIS A 4 1.84 -10.00 -7.87
C HIS A 4 0.65 -9.30 -7.18
N ALA A 5 -0.49 -9.98 -7.04
CA ALA A 5 -1.61 -9.47 -6.25
C ALA A 5 -1.25 -9.42 -4.76
N GLU A 6 -0.56 -10.43 -4.24
CA GLU A 6 -0.07 -10.47 -2.86
C GLU A 6 0.87 -9.29 -2.54
N LEU A 7 1.86 -9.04 -3.41
CA LEU A 7 2.75 -7.89 -3.28
C LEU A 7 1.98 -6.56 -3.25
N LYS A 8 0.95 -6.42 -4.10
CA LYS A 8 0.08 -5.23 -4.07
C LYS A 8 -0.63 -5.07 -2.74
N LEU A 9 -1.13 -6.14 -2.14
CA LEU A 9 -1.82 -6.10 -0.84
C LEU A 9 -0.87 -5.84 0.34
N GLN A 10 0.44 -6.02 0.14
CA GLN A 10 1.46 -5.77 1.16
C GLN A 10 1.99 -4.33 1.14
N HIS A 11 1.64 -3.51 0.14
CA HIS A 11 2.09 -2.13 0.10
C HIS A 11 1.46 -1.28 1.20
N GLU A 12 2.27 -0.39 1.77
CA GLU A 12 1.87 0.54 2.85
C GLU A 12 0.70 1.47 2.47
N HIS A 13 0.55 1.73 1.18
CA HIS A 13 -0.41 2.70 0.66
C HIS A 13 -1.62 2.04 0.01
N THR A 14 -1.73 0.71 0.06
CA THR A 14 -2.91 0.00 -0.46
C THR A 14 -4.01 0.00 0.59
N THR A 15 -5.15 0.55 0.20
CA THR A 15 -6.29 0.81 1.09
C THR A 15 -7.50 -0.03 0.68
N ALA A 16 -8.57 0.01 1.47
CA ALA A 16 -9.83 -0.66 1.12
C ALA A 16 -10.39 -0.25 -0.27
N VAL A 17 -10.05 0.96 -0.76
CA VAL A 17 -10.43 1.46 -2.10
C VAL A 17 -9.87 0.56 -3.21
N ASP A 18 -8.66 0.03 -3.02
CA ASP A 18 -7.94 -0.78 -4.00
C ASP A 18 -8.42 -2.22 -4.08
N LEU A 19 -8.95 -2.73 -2.96
CA LEU A 19 -9.08 -4.17 -2.74
C LEU A 19 -9.98 -4.82 -3.79
N TYR A 20 -11.11 -4.18 -4.12
CA TYR A 20 -12.01 -4.71 -5.15
C TYR A 20 -11.33 -4.83 -6.51
N ARG A 21 -10.56 -3.81 -6.92
CA ARG A 21 -9.81 -3.84 -8.19
C ARG A 21 -8.74 -4.92 -8.16
N ILE A 22 -7.92 -4.98 -7.11
CA ILE A 22 -6.82 -5.97 -7.00
C ILE A 22 -7.35 -7.41 -7.09
N ILE A 23 -8.40 -7.71 -6.31
CA ILE A 23 -8.96 -9.06 -6.25
C ILE A 23 -9.72 -9.41 -7.54
N SER A 24 -10.52 -8.49 -8.07
CA SER A 24 -11.24 -8.71 -9.34
C SER A 24 -10.28 -8.90 -10.51
N ASP A 25 -9.19 -8.13 -10.57
CA ASP A 25 -8.14 -8.29 -11.59
C ASP A 25 -7.42 -9.63 -11.46
N LEU A 26 -7.15 -10.10 -10.23
CA LEU A 26 -6.56 -11.40 -9.98
C LEU A 26 -7.47 -12.52 -10.49
N ILE A 27 -8.74 -12.52 -10.06
CA ILE A 27 -9.73 -13.54 -10.44
C ILE A 27 -9.87 -13.58 -11.96
N LYS A 28 -10.08 -12.42 -12.60
CA LYS A 28 -10.21 -12.33 -14.06
C LYS A 28 -9.00 -12.91 -14.80
N LYS A 29 -7.78 -12.65 -14.31
CA LYS A 29 -6.56 -13.22 -14.90
C LYS A 29 -6.46 -14.73 -14.70
N LEU A 30 -6.90 -15.24 -13.55
CA LEU A 30 -6.91 -16.68 -13.27
C LEU A 30 -7.95 -17.41 -14.11
N GLU A 31 -9.15 -16.84 -14.27
CA GLU A 31 -10.19 -17.34 -15.17
C GLU A 31 -9.69 -17.38 -16.61
N GLN A 32 -9.09 -16.29 -17.10
CA GLN A 32 -8.53 -16.25 -18.45
C GLN A 32 -7.45 -17.33 -18.66
N ARG A 33 -6.63 -17.63 -17.65
CA ARG A 33 -5.64 -18.72 -17.73
C ARG A 33 -6.27 -20.10 -17.80
N LEU A 34 -7.42 -20.30 -17.15
CA LEU A 34 -8.18 -21.55 -17.28
C LEU A 34 -8.74 -21.67 -18.70
N ASP A 35 -9.33 -20.60 -19.22
CA ASP A 35 -9.89 -20.57 -20.58
C ASP A 35 -8.81 -20.82 -21.65
N ASP A 36 -7.62 -20.23 -21.47
CA ASP A 36 -6.48 -20.38 -22.38
C ASP A 36 -5.67 -21.67 -22.12
N HIS A 37 -6.01 -22.47 -21.11
CA HIS A 37 -5.22 -23.59 -20.59
C HIS A 37 -3.72 -23.24 -20.39
N TYR A 38 -3.43 -22.04 -19.86
CA TYR A 38 -2.09 -21.49 -19.75
C TYR A 38 -1.59 -21.32 -18.29
N PHE A 39 -0.71 -22.23 -17.87
CA PHE A 39 -0.19 -22.32 -16.49
C PHE A 39 1.20 -21.67 -16.32
N GLY A 40 1.64 -20.89 -17.30
CA GLY A 40 2.92 -20.18 -17.29
C GLY A 40 3.98 -20.83 -18.19
N ASN A 41 4.96 -20.02 -18.60
CA ASN A 41 5.92 -20.42 -19.63
C ASN A 41 6.74 -21.66 -19.27
N LYS A 42 7.13 -21.81 -17.99
CA LYS A 42 7.87 -23.00 -17.53
C LYS A 42 7.02 -24.27 -17.67
N ALA A 43 5.76 -24.23 -17.23
CA ALA A 43 4.85 -25.36 -17.35
C ALA A 43 4.61 -25.71 -18.84
N TYR A 44 4.38 -24.70 -19.68
CA TYR A 44 4.24 -24.86 -21.12
C TYR A 44 5.47 -25.53 -21.77
N MET A 45 6.68 -25.08 -21.43
CA MET A 45 7.92 -25.69 -21.92
C MET A 45 8.07 -27.15 -21.48
N ILE A 46 7.74 -27.45 -20.21
CA ILE A 46 7.80 -28.82 -19.68
C ILE A 46 6.81 -29.72 -20.42
N LEU A 47 5.54 -29.31 -20.52
CA LEU A 47 4.49 -30.09 -21.19
C LEU A 47 4.85 -30.40 -22.66
N ASN A 48 5.41 -29.42 -23.37
CA ASN A 48 5.84 -29.61 -24.77
C ASN A 48 7.12 -30.43 -24.93
N SER A 49 7.90 -30.62 -23.86
CA SER A 49 9.13 -31.43 -23.88
C SER A 49 8.88 -32.92 -23.58
N LEU A 50 7.67 -33.27 -23.15
CA LEU A 50 7.29 -34.65 -22.84
C LEU A 50 7.16 -35.49 -24.12
N LYS A 51 7.56 -36.76 -24.02
CA LYS A 51 7.43 -37.72 -25.12
C LYS A 51 6.00 -38.22 -25.21
N GLU A 52 5.61 -38.75 -26.37
CA GLU A 52 4.27 -39.34 -26.57
C GLU A 52 3.95 -40.47 -25.56
N SER A 53 4.98 -41.18 -25.08
CA SER A 53 4.86 -42.20 -24.03
C SER A 53 4.40 -41.65 -22.66
N ASP A 54 4.54 -40.35 -22.43
CA ASP A 54 4.19 -39.67 -21.19
C ASP A 54 2.90 -38.82 -21.31
N LYS A 55 2.14 -38.99 -22.39
CA LYS A 55 0.91 -38.21 -22.64
C LYS A 55 -0.09 -38.24 -21.50
N ASN A 56 -0.34 -39.40 -20.90
CA ASN A 56 -1.23 -39.53 -19.75
C ASN A 56 -0.74 -38.70 -18.55
N LYS A 57 0.57 -38.66 -18.30
CA LYS A 57 1.14 -37.85 -17.22
C LYS A 57 1.04 -36.35 -17.51
N ALA A 58 1.16 -35.96 -18.79
CA ALA A 58 0.96 -34.58 -19.22
C ALA A 58 -0.49 -34.12 -18.96
N GLU A 59 -1.46 -34.98 -19.30
CA GLU A 59 -2.88 -34.74 -19.04
C GLU A 59 -3.19 -34.66 -17.53
N GLU A 60 -2.65 -35.59 -16.72
CA GLU A 60 -2.79 -35.55 -15.25
C GLU A 60 -2.18 -34.26 -14.66
N LEU A 61 -1.01 -33.85 -15.13
CA LEU A 61 -0.33 -32.64 -14.67
C LEU A 61 -1.14 -31.39 -15.03
N GLN A 62 -1.69 -31.33 -16.24
CA GLN A 62 -2.57 -30.24 -16.66
C GLN A 62 -3.83 -30.17 -15.79
N GLN A 63 -4.49 -31.30 -15.54
CA GLN A 63 -5.66 -31.36 -14.64
C GLN A 63 -5.32 -30.89 -13.23
N SER A 64 -4.13 -31.21 -12.73
CA SER A 64 -3.65 -30.72 -11.43
C SER A 64 -3.49 -29.20 -11.42
N PHE A 65 -2.93 -28.60 -12.47
CA PHE A 65 -2.82 -27.14 -12.57
C PHE A 65 -4.18 -26.44 -12.68
N GLU A 66 -5.11 -26.99 -13.47
CA GLU A 66 -6.48 -26.47 -13.55
C GLU A 66 -7.18 -26.54 -12.20
N SER A 67 -7.03 -27.67 -11.49
CA SER A 67 -7.60 -27.85 -10.16
C SER A 67 -7.03 -26.83 -9.17
N PHE A 68 -5.71 -26.59 -9.21
CA PHE A 68 -5.08 -25.56 -8.38
C PHE A 68 -5.66 -24.16 -8.63
N ILE A 69 -5.82 -23.75 -9.89
CA ILE A 69 -6.37 -22.43 -10.21
C ILE A 69 -7.84 -22.34 -9.77
N LYS A 70 -8.66 -23.37 -10.04
CA LYS A 70 -10.07 -23.42 -9.62
C LYS A 70 -10.21 -23.29 -8.11
N VAL A 71 -9.47 -24.08 -7.35
CA VAL A 71 -9.45 -24.01 -5.88
C VAL A 71 -8.99 -22.62 -5.40
N THR A 72 -8.00 -22.02 -6.05
CA THR A 72 -7.54 -20.66 -5.70
C THR A 72 -8.64 -19.61 -5.92
N ILE A 73 -9.36 -19.68 -7.05
CA ILE A 73 -10.49 -18.78 -7.33
C ILE A 73 -11.61 -19.00 -6.30
N GLU A 74 -12.01 -20.24 -6.06
CA GLU A 74 -13.05 -20.60 -5.10
C GLU A 74 -12.71 -20.11 -3.69
N TYR A 75 -11.48 -20.35 -3.24
CA TYR A 75 -10.99 -19.87 -1.95
C TYR A 75 -11.04 -18.34 -1.89
N THR A 76 -10.50 -17.65 -2.89
CA THR A 76 -10.49 -16.18 -2.93
C THR A 76 -11.91 -15.61 -2.88
N ASN A 77 -12.84 -16.15 -3.67
CA ASN A 77 -14.24 -15.74 -3.67
C ASN A 77 -14.93 -16.00 -2.33
N SER A 78 -14.72 -17.17 -1.72
CA SER A 78 -15.35 -17.51 -0.43
C SER A 78 -15.02 -16.53 0.71
N TYR A 79 -13.82 -15.93 0.67
CA TYR A 79 -13.40 -14.89 1.60
C TYR A 79 -13.85 -13.50 1.17
N PHE A 80 -13.68 -13.16 -0.11
CA PHE A 80 -13.93 -11.82 -0.63
C PHE A 80 -15.42 -11.50 -0.77
N ASP A 81 -16.24 -12.45 -1.22
CA ASP A 81 -17.66 -12.24 -1.55
C ASP A 81 -18.49 -11.75 -0.37
N LYS A 82 -18.12 -12.14 0.85
CA LYS A 82 -18.78 -11.68 2.09
C LYS A 82 -18.83 -10.16 2.20
N ASN A 83 -17.77 -9.49 1.75
CA ASN A 83 -17.61 -8.04 1.84
C ASN A 83 -17.42 -7.38 0.46
N ARG A 84 -17.65 -8.12 -0.63
CA ARG A 84 -17.39 -7.64 -2.01
C ARG A 84 -18.15 -6.36 -2.32
N ASN A 85 -19.43 -6.28 -1.97
CA ASN A 85 -20.26 -5.09 -2.18
C ASN A 85 -19.71 -3.87 -1.41
N PHE A 86 -19.22 -4.07 -0.18
CA PHE A 86 -18.61 -3.01 0.61
C PHE A 86 -17.38 -2.45 -0.12
N TYR A 87 -16.43 -3.30 -0.52
CA TYR A 87 -15.23 -2.86 -1.22
C TYR A 87 -15.51 -2.29 -2.61
N GLU A 88 -16.47 -2.84 -3.35
CA GLU A 88 -16.89 -2.31 -4.66
C GLU A 88 -17.41 -0.87 -4.54
N LYS A 89 -18.23 -0.59 -3.53
CA LYS A 89 -18.75 0.76 -3.28
C LYS A 89 -17.63 1.74 -2.94
N LEU A 90 -16.66 1.32 -2.12
CA LEU A 90 -15.50 2.17 -1.78
C LEU A 90 -14.62 2.50 -3.00
N SER A 91 -14.56 1.64 -4.01
CA SER A 91 -13.81 1.88 -5.24
C SER A 91 -14.32 3.08 -6.07
N VAL A 92 -15.46 3.71 -5.72
CA VAL A 92 -15.89 5.00 -6.29
C VAL A 92 -14.83 6.10 -6.17
N PHE A 93 -13.91 5.98 -5.22
CA PHE A 93 -12.80 6.92 -5.01
C PHE A 93 -11.52 6.53 -5.77
N ASP A 94 -11.47 5.41 -6.48
CA ASP A 94 -10.39 5.07 -7.41
C ASP A 94 -10.64 5.74 -8.77
N CYS A 95 -9.71 6.57 -9.24
CA CYS A 95 -9.83 7.27 -10.52
C CYS A 95 -9.84 6.36 -11.75
N HIS A 96 -9.43 5.10 -11.60
CA HIS A 96 -9.52 4.08 -12.65
C HIS A 96 -10.88 3.36 -12.65
N PHE A 97 -11.70 3.56 -11.62
CA PHE A 97 -12.99 2.90 -11.51
C PHE A 97 -13.99 3.53 -12.49
N PRO A 98 -14.76 2.74 -13.26
CA PRO A 98 -15.70 3.27 -14.26
C PRO A 98 -16.75 4.24 -13.70
N ARG A 99 -17.03 4.14 -12.40
CA ARG A 99 -18.01 4.96 -11.68
C ARG A 99 -17.38 6.09 -10.87
N PHE A 100 -16.09 6.35 -11.05
CA PHE A 100 -15.35 7.37 -10.30
C PHE A 100 -16.11 8.70 -10.25
N LEU A 101 -16.23 9.26 -9.04
CA LEU A 101 -16.72 10.62 -8.80
C LEU A 101 -18.15 10.89 -9.34
N LYS A 102 -19.01 9.88 -9.25
CA LYS A 102 -20.45 10.01 -9.54
C LYS A 102 -21.24 10.12 -8.23
N TRP A 103 -22.09 11.13 -8.14
CA TRP A 103 -22.85 11.47 -6.94
C TRP A 103 -23.65 10.28 -6.36
N GLU A 104 -24.35 9.54 -7.22
CA GLU A 104 -25.15 8.37 -6.81
C GLU A 104 -24.34 7.36 -5.98
N TYR A 105 -23.11 7.05 -6.41
CA TYR A 105 -22.26 6.09 -5.71
C TYR A 105 -21.55 6.68 -4.49
N ILE A 106 -21.40 8.01 -4.40
CA ILE A 106 -20.95 8.65 -3.16
C ILE A 106 -22.00 8.46 -2.08
N MET A 107 -23.29 8.65 -2.42
CA MET A 107 -24.40 8.40 -1.49
C MET A 107 -24.45 6.94 -1.04
N ASP A 108 -24.23 5.99 -1.96
CA ASP A 108 -24.14 4.56 -1.62
C ASP A 108 -23.04 4.26 -0.58
N VAL A 109 -21.95 5.03 -0.58
CA VAL A 109 -20.89 4.91 0.43
C VAL A 109 -21.32 5.56 1.75
N LEU A 110 -22.00 6.70 1.73
CA LEU A 110 -22.51 7.34 2.95
C LEU A 110 -23.48 6.45 3.72
N ASP A 111 -24.25 5.61 3.03
CA ASP A 111 -25.13 4.64 3.68
C ASP A 111 -24.36 3.49 4.34
N LEU A 112 -23.10 3.26 3.96
CA LEU A 112 -22.22 2.25 4.55
C LEU A 112 -21.38 2.79 5.71
N ILE A 113 -20.89 4.03 5.59
CA ILE A 113 -19.93 4.60 6.54
C ILE A 113 -20.64 5.46 7.59
N LYS A 114 -20.23 5.32 8.84
CA LYS A 114 -20.77 6.14 9.94
C LYS A 114 -19.84 7.32 10.17
N ILE A 115 -20.17 8.45 9.57
CA ILE A 115 -19.50 9.74 9.81
C ILE A 115 -20.49 10.68 10.48
N ASP A 116 -20.19 11.06 11.72
CA ASP A 116 -20.96 12.06 12.45
C ASP A 116 -20.70 13.47 11.89
N ASP A 117 -21.69 14.35 12.03
CA ASP A 117 -21.63 15.76 11.60
C ASP A 117 -21.29 15.98 10.13
N LEU A 118 -21.96 15.24 9.23
CA LEU A 118 -21.85 15.44 7.79
C LEU A 118 -23.01 16.28 7.27
N ASP A 119 -22.72 17.46 6.75
CA ASP A 119 -23.71 18.28 6.05
C ASP A 119 -23.84 17.79 4.60
N LYS A 120 -24.97 17.16 4.26
CA LYS A 120 -25.18 16.53 2.95
C LYS A 120 -25.38 17.55 1.83
N ASP A 121 -25.95 18.72 2.14
CA ASP A 121 -26.18 19.77 1.14
C ASP A 121 -24.85 20.44 0.81
N GLU A 122 -24.06 20.76 1.84
CA GLU A 122 -22.71 21.30 1.62
C GLU A 122 -21.78 20.28 0.98
N LEU A 123 -21.89 19.00 1.34
CA LEU A 123 -21.17 17.92 0.67
C LEU A 123 -21.44 17.89 -0.85
N TYR A 124 -22.67 18.16 -1.27
CA TYR A 124 -23.01 18.22 -2.69
C TYR A 124 -22.34 19.41 -3.40
N ASN A 125 -22.25 20.56 -2.72
CA ASN A 125 -21.52 21.72 -3.22
C ASN A 125 -20.03 21.40 -3.37
N GLU A 126 -19.41 20.85 -2.32
CA GLU A 126 -18.02 20.39 -2.34
C GLU A 126 -17.76 19.37 -3.46
N TYR A 127 -18.70 18.43 -3.67
CA TYR A 127 -18.64 17.45 -4.75
C TYR A 127 -18.62 18.11 -6.13
N CYS A 128 -19.50 19.09 -6.35
CA CYS A 128 -19.56 19.83 -7.61
C CYS A 128 -18.24 20.54 -7.90
N GLU A 129 -17.64 21.17 -6.89
CA GLU A 129 -16.34 21.84 -7.00
C GLU A 129 -15.21 20.86 -7.35
N ILE A 130 -15.07 19.77 -6.59
CA ILE A 130 -14.04 18.76 -6.85
C ILE A 130 -14.20 18.13 -8.23
N LYS A 131 -15.43 17.83 -8.64
CA LYS A 131 -15.73 17.27 -9.97
C LYS A 131 -15.33 18.24 -11.08
N PHE A 132 -15.63 19.52 -10.92
CA PHE A 132 -15.20 20.55 -11.86
C PHE A 132 -13.68 20.62 -11.94
N MET A 133 -12.98 20.64 -10.80
CA MET A 133 -11.51 20.66 -10.75
C MET A 133 -10.91 19.42 -11.42
N TYR A 134 -11.38 18.22 -11.09
CA TYR A 134 -10.91 16.97 -11.67
C TYR A 134 -11.10 16.95 -13.20
N ASN A 135 -12.26 17.37 -13.71
CA ASN A 135 -12.50 17.43 -15.15
C ASN A 135 -11.57 18.41 -15.85
N ASN A 136 -11.32 19.58 -15.25
CA ASN A 136 -10.36 20.55 -15.76
C ASN A 136 -8.93 20.01 -15.80
N LEU A 137 -8.57 19.17 -14.82
CA LEU A 137 -7.27 18.51 -14.76
C LEU A 137 -7.15 17.40 -15.81
N LYS A 138 -8.18 16.56 -15.95
CA LYS A 138 -8.24 15.50 -16.96
C LYS A 138 -8.10 16.05 -18.38
N ASN A 139 -8.74 17.18 -18.67
CA ASN A 139 -8.61 17.85 -19.97
C ASN A 139 -7.19 18.38 -20.25
N LYS A 140 -6.36 18.53 -19.21
CA LYS A 140 -4.95 18.94 -19.32
C LYS A 140 -3.97 17.76 -19.35
N ASN A 141 -4.48 16.51 -19.36
CA ASN A 141 -3.87 15.16 -19.37
C ASN A 141 -2.35 14.99 -19.21
N VAL A 142 -1.51 15.76 -19.92
CA VAL A 142 -0.05 15.62 -19.92
C VAL A 142 0.61 16.16 -18.65
N LYS A 143 0.01 17.15 -17.95
CA LYS A 143 0.64 17.78 -16.77
C LYS A 143 0.15 17.26 -15.41
N LEU A 144 -0.87 16.41 -15.36
CA LEU A 144 -1.49 16.03 -14.08
C LEU A 144 -0.50 15.30 -13.16
N ASN A 145 0.23 14.34 -13.71
CA ASN A 145 1.19 13.54 -12.95
C ASN A 145 2.35 14.41 -12.44
N GLU A 146 2.85 15.32 -13.27
CA GLU A 146 3.90 16.28 -12.87
C GLU A 146 3.40 17.28 -11.81
N LEU A 147 2.16 17.76 -11.94
CA LEU A 147 1.53 18.67 -10.97
C LEU A 147 1.34 18.01 -9.60
N ILE A 148 0.89 16.76 -9.58
CA ILE A 148 0.69 16.01 -8.33
C ILE A 148 2.04 15.66 -7.71
N LYS A 149 3.01 15.17 -8.50
CA LYS A 149 4.37 14.90 -8.02
C LYS A 149 5.02 16.15 -7.42
N SER A 150 4.95 17.29 -8.12
CA SER A 150 5.49 18.56 -7.62
C SER A 150 4.76 19.08 -6.38
N TYR A 151 3.43 18.93 -6.30
CA TYR A 151 2.66 19.27 -5.11
C TYR A 151 3.10 18.47 -3.88
N ILE A 152 3.25 17.16 -4.02
CA ILE A 152 3.69 16.28 -2.92
C ILE A 152 5.10 16.62 -2.50
N LEU A 153 6.01 16.79 -3.47
CA LEU A 153 7.39 17.18 -3.19
C LEU A 153 7.44 18.48 -2.38
N ASN A 154 6.67 19.50 -2.76
CA ASN A 154 6.62 20.77 -2.05
C ASN A 154 6.04 20.64 -0.63
N LYS A 155 5.04 19.78 -0.40
CA LYS A 155 4.55 19.50 0.97
C LYS A 155 5.58 18.75 1.82
N ASN A 156 6.36 17.87 1.21
CA ASN A 156 7.46 17.16 1.86
C ASN A 156 8.73 18.02 2.05
N VAL A 157 8.81 19.22 1.46
CA VAL A 157 9.91 20.18 1.74
C VAL A 157 9.63 20.99 3.01
N HIS A 158 8.36 21.19 3.37
CA HIS A 158 7.96 21.85 4.63
C HIS A 158 7.83 20.88 5.83
N ASN A 159 8.10 19.59 5.62
CA ASN A 159 8.24 18.57 6.65
C ASN A 159 9.55 17.83 6.35
N PRO A 160 10.68 18.04 7.06
CA PRO A 160 12.02 17.75 6.55
C PRO A 160 12.37 16.26 6.47
N GLN A 161 11.63 15.46 5.69
CA GLN A 161 11.85 14.03 5.46
C GLN A 161 11.23 13.59 4.13
N SER A 162 11.79 14.01 3.00
CA SER A 162 11.85 13.21 1.75
C SER A 162 12.50 14.01 0.64
N THR A 163 13.78 13.75 0.41
CA THR A 163 14.48 14.13 -0.82
C THR A 163 14.83 12.86 -1.57
N THR A 164 14.38 12.79 -2.82
CA THR A 164 14.69 11.75 -3.80
C THR A 164 16.20 11.66 -4.00
N TYR A 165 16.81 10.53 -3.62
CA TYR A 165 18.15 10.17 -4.05
C TYR A 165 18.17 8.76 -4.60
N LYS A 166 18.90 8.59 -5.71
CA LYS A 166 19.18 7.31 -6.35
C LYS A 166 20.00 6.48 -5.36
N GLU A 167 19.48 5.33 -4.93
CA GLU A 167 20.25 4.35 -4.18
C GLU A 167 21.32 3.75 -5.09
N GLU A 168 22.56 4.19 -4.91
CA GLU A 168 23.72 3.36 -5.21
C GLU A 168 23.98 2.45 -4.01
N ASN A 169 24.08 1.16 -4.32
CA ASN A 169 24.40 0.05 -3.42
C ASN A 169 25.46 0.43 -2.38
N LEU A 170 25.15 0.28 -1.09
CA LEU A 170 26.19 0.02 -0.09
C LEU A 170 25.68 -0.99 0.94
N LEU A 171 26.19 -2.21 0.78
CA LEU A 171 26.07 -3.35 1.69
C LEU A 171 26.73 -2.99 3.03
N CYS A 172 26.01 -3.15 4.14
CA CYS A 172 26.64 -3.50 5.40
C CYS A 172 26.61 -5.02 5.48
N ASP A 173 27.79 -5.59 5.25
CA ASP A 173 28.17 -6.98 5.42
C ASP A 173 28.02 -7.37 6.90
N ASP A 174 27.05 -8.22 7.18
CA ASP A 174 27.06 -9.14 8.33
C ASP A 174 26.32 -10.40 7.87
N SER A 175 27.05 -11.51 7.93
CA SER A 175 26.71 -12.80 7.36
C SER A 175 25.42 -13.39 7.94
N ASP A 176 24.82 -14.25 7.11
CA ASP A 176 23.75 -15.21 7.42
C ASP A 176 22.32 -14.68 7.27
N ASN A 177 21.82 -14.67 6.03
CA ASN A 177 20.60 -15.41 5.64
C ASN A 177 20.28 -15.23 4.14
N GLU A 178 20.41 -16.32 3.39
CA GLU A 178 19.68 -16.53 2.14
C GLU A 178 18.17 -16.57 2.46
N ASP A 179 17.48 -15.43 2.48
CA ASP A 179 16.03 -15.38 2.15
C ASP A 179 15.39 -13.97 2.01
N PHE A 180 16.13 -12.87 2.09
CA PHE A 180 15.51 -11.51 2.08
C PHE A 180 15.70 -10.72 0.78
N LEU A 181 15.84 -11.40 -0.36
CA LEU A 181 15.90 -10.77 -1.68
C LEU A 181 14.55 -10.83 -2.39
N LEU A 182 13.62 -9.99 -1.95
CA LEU A 182 12.53 -9.48 -2.80
C LEU A 182 12.58 -7.94 -2.69
N ARG A 183 13.58 -7.30 -3.31
CA ARG A 183 13.44 -6.68 -4.63
C ARG A 183 12.17 -5.84 -4.70
N ASP A 184 12.29 -4.60 -4.23
CA ASP A 184 11.42 -3.50 -4.63
C ASP A 184 11.38 -3.48 -6.16
N ASN A 185 10.26 -3.92 -6.72
CA ASN A 185 9.98 -3.66 -8.11
C ASN A 185 9.80 -2.16 -8.23
N LYS A 186 10.64 -1.53 -9.04
CA LYS A 186 10.34 -0.25 -9.69
C LYS A 186 8.91 -0.35 -10.23
N ASP A 187 7.96 0.19 -9.49
CA ASP A 187 6.73 0.66 -10.10
C ASP A 187 7.18 1.64 -11.18
N THR A 188 6.90 1.27 -12.42
CA THR A 188 7.13 2.16 -13.55
C THR A 188 6.36 3.45 -13.27
N ASP A 189 7.15 4.51 -13.12
CA ASP A 189 6.91 5.85 -12.60
C ASP A 189 5.89 6.71 -13.41
N GLU A 190 4.85 6.10 -13.99
CA GLU A 190 3.91 6.80 -14.89
C GLU A 190 2.49 6.94 -14.35
N ASN A 191 2.08 6.21 -13.30
CA ASN A 191 0.69 6.30 -12.82
C ASN A 191 0.59 6.99 -11.46
N VAL A 192 -0.18 8.08 -11.40
CA VAL A 192 -0.44 8.80 -10.14
C VAL A 192 -1.23 7.91 -9.19
N ARG A 193 -0.78 7.84 -7.94
CA ARG A 193 -1.55 7.17 -6.90
C ARG A 193 -2.81 7.98 -6.58
N PHE A 194 -3.94 7.31 -6.40
CA PHE A 194 -5.22 7.98 -6.20
C PHE A 194 -5.30 8.66 -4.82
N ASP A 195 -4.60 8.19 -3.79
CA ASP A 195 -4.47 8.89 -2.51
C ASP A 195 -3.76 10.25 -2.68
N GLN A 196 -2.75 10.29 -3.54
CA GLN A 196 -2.03 11.49 -3.91
C GLN A 196 -2.91 12.45 -4.73
N LEU A 197 -3.71 11.92 -5.66
CA LEU A 197 -4.72 12.70 -6.38
C LEU A 197 -5.72 13.34 -5.42
N TRP A 198 -6.28 12.57 -4.49
CA TRP A 198 -7.24 13.08 -3.51
C TRP A 198 -6.62 14.11 -2.57
N SER A 199 -5.39 13.86 -2.11
CA SER A 199 -4.61 14.84 -1.35
C SER A 199 -4.46 16.14 -2.14
N TYR A 200 -4.15 16.07 -3.43
CA TYR A 200 -4.08 17.25 -4.27
C TYR A 200 -5.44 17.96 -4.43
N LEU A 201 -6.50 17.22 -4.76
CA LEU A 201 -7.84 17.76 -5.00
C LEU A 201 -8.43 18.46 -3.77
N ILE A 202 -8.34 17.85 -2.58
CA ILE A 202 -8.88 18.42 -1.33
C ILE A 202 -8.12 19.69 -0.92
N ASN A 203 -6.87 19.86 -1.35
CA ASN A 203 -6.03 21.00 -0.98
C ASN A 203 -5.93 22.07 -2.07
N LEU A 204 -6.63 21.92 -3.20
CA LEU A 204 -6.40 22.72 -4.42
C LEU A 204 -7.03 24.12 -4.38
N LYS A 205 -8.05 24.35 -3.54
CA LYS A 205 -8.68 25.61 -3.09
C LYS A 205 -10.07 25.27 -2.52
N GLY A 206 -10.56 26.08 -1.58
CA GLY A 206 -11.87 25.87 -0.94
C GLY A 206 -11.79 24.96 0.29
N ALA A 207 -12.64 25.21 1.28
CA ALA A 207 -12.79 24.31 2.40
C ALA A 207 -13.70 23.16 1.94
N THR A 208 -13.17 21.94 1.87
CA THR A 208 -13.95 20.73 1.59
C THR A 208 -14.03 19.82 2.82
N PRO A 209 -14.55 20.32 3.96
CA PRO A 209 -14.52 19.56 5.21
C PRO A 209 -15.30 18.25 5.13
N ASN A 210 -16.44 18.21 4.42
CA ASN A 210 -17.28 17.02 4.34
C ASN A 210 -16.64 15.93 3.46
N ILE A 211 -16.15 16.27 2.26
CA ILE A 211 -15.41 15.32 1.42
C ILE A 211 -14.13 14.87 2.10
N LYS A 212 -13.39 15.78 2.73
CA LYS A 212 -12.17 15.43 3.45
C LYS A 212 -12.43 14.38 4.53
N LYS A 213 -13.52 14.51 5.31
CA LYS A 213 -13.92 13.48 6.29
C LYS A 213 -14.11 12.12 5.64
N ILE A 214 -14.85 12.06 4.52
CA ILE A 214 -15.13 10.81 3.79
C ILE A 214 -13.84 10.18 3.27
N ILE A 215 -13.01 10.97 2.57
CA ILE A 215 -11.74 10.48 2.01
C ILE A 215 -10.80 10.03 3.11
N CYS A 216 -10.61 10.81 4.17
CA CYS A 216 -9.77 10.41 5.29
C CYS A 216 -10.26 9.11 5.93
N TYR A 217 -11.57 8.94 6.11
CA TYR A 217 -12.14 7.71 6.66
C TYR A 217 -11.88 6.51 5.75
N VAL A 218 -12.27 6.60 4.47
CA VAL A 218 -12.19 5.46 3.54
C VAL A 218 -10.74 5.03 3.29
N PHE A 219 -9.82 5.98 3.16
CA PHE A 219 -8.40 5.70 2.91
C PHE A 219 -7.63 5.25 4.17
N SER A 220 -8.19 5.42 5.37
CA SER A 220 -7.58 4.89 6.60
C SER A 220 -7.99 3.46 6.92
N ILE A 221 -8.88 2.85 6.12
CA ILE A 221 -9.20 1.43 6.22
C ILE A 221 -8.10 0.62 5.52
N PRO A 222 -7.31 -0.19 6.25
CA PRO A 222 -6.30 -1.03 5.64
C PRO A 222 -6.96 -2.12 4.78
N CYS A 223 -6.34 -2.45 3.64
CA CYS A 223 -6.86 -3.51 2.77
C CYS A 223 -6.61 -4.93 3.32
N SER A 224 -5.53 -5.09 4.08
CA SER A 224 -5.04 -6.39 4.54
C SER A 224 -4.20 -6.21 5.80
N ASN A 225 -4.11 -7.27 6.61
CA ASN A 225 -3.15 -7.37 7.69
C ASN A 225 -1.72 -7.65 7.19
N ALA A 226 -1.53 -7.98 5.91
CA ALA A 226 -0.24 -8.38 5.35
C ALA A 226 0.87 -7.32 5.52
N TYR A 227 0.55 -6.03 5.44
CA TYR A 227 1.50 -4.97 5.76
C TYR A 227 1.96 -5.04 7.24
N VAL A 228 1.02 -5.24 8.16
CA VAL A 228 1.31 -5.39 9.60
C VAL A 228 2.09 -6.68 9.86
N GLU A 229 1.78 -7.78 9.16
CA GLU A 229 2.53 -9.03 9.25
C GLU A 229 3.98 -8.86 8.75
N SER A 230 4.21 -8.04 7.72
CA SER A 230 5.56 -7.65 7.30
C SER A 230 6.32 -6.92 8.43
N ILE A 231 5.65 -6.03 9.17
CA ILE A 231 6.23 -5.41 10.37
C ILE A 231 6.54 -6.45 11.45
N PHE A 232 5.66 -7.42 11.69
CA PHE A 232 5.90 -8.47 12.69
C PHE A 232 7.03 -9.42 12.30
N SER A 233 7.15 -9.79 11.04
CA SER A 233 8.29 -10.56 10.53
C SER A 233 9.61 -9.83 10.78
N GLN A 234 9.64 -8.53 10.47
CA GLN A 234 10.77 -7.65 10.75
C GLN A 234 11.08 -7.53 12.25
N MET A 235 10.05 -7.43 13.09
CA MET A 235 10.18 -7.40 14.55
C MET A 235 10.81 -8.69 15.07
N ASN A 236 10.36 -9.85 14.57
CA ASN A 236 10.89 -11.15 14.96
C ASN A 236 12.37 -11.29 14.61
N HIS A 237 12.81 -10.78 13.46
CA HIS A 237 14.22 -10.77 13.08
C HIS A 237 15.08 -9.96 14.07
N LEU A 238 14.62 -8.77 14.46
CA LEU A 238 15.30 -7.92 15.44
C LEU A 238 15.30 -8.53 16.86
N TRP A 239 14.31 -9.37 17.16
CA TRP A 239 14.13 -10.04 18.45
C TRP A 239 14.69 -11.49 18.46
N THR A 240 15.58 -11.86 17.55
CA THR A 240 16.21 -13.20 17.59
C THR A 240 17.30 -13.31 18.67
N ASN A 241 17.60 -14.54 19.12
CA ASN A 241 18.54 -14.83 20.21
C ASN A 241 19.99 -14.36 19.97
N TYR A 242 20.38 -14.10 18.72
CA TYR A 242 21.73 -13.64 18.34
C TYR A 242 21.98 -12.16 18.70
N ARG A 243 20.96 -11.31 18.61
CA ARG A 243 21.00 -9.93 19.11
C ARG A 243 20.34 -9.90 20.49
N LYS A 244 21.13 -10.06 21.56
CA LYS A 244 20.70 -10.02 22.99
C LYS A 244 19.38 -9.25 23.16
N ARG A 245 18.26 -9.98 23.21
CA ARG A 245 16.86 -9.53 23.41
C ARG A 245 16.75 -8.00 23.59
N MET A 246 16.73 -7.26 22.48
CA MET A 246 16.49 -5.82 22.52
C MET A 246 15.17 -5.55 23.25
N ASP A 247 15.14 -4.49 24.07
CA ASP A 247 13.91 -4.10 24.74
C ASP A 247 12.83 -3.77 23.70
N ILE A 248 11.58 -4.11 24.00
CA ILE A 248 10.46 -3.92 23.05
C ILE A 248 10.32 -2.45 22.63
N GLN A 249 10.64 -1.51 23.54
CA GLN A 249 10.62 -0.07 23.24
C GLN A 249 11.69 0.30 22.21
N LEU A 250 12.87 -0.33 22.28
CA LEU A 250 13.96 -0.11 21.34
C LEU A 250 13.63 -0.72 19.97
N VAL A 251 13.08 -1.94 19.95
CA VAL A 251 12.63 -2.58 18.70
C VAL A 251 11.53 -1.74 18.02
N ALA A 252 10.57 -1.24 18.80
CA ALA A 252 9.53 -0.36 18.28
C ALA A 252 10.10 0.95 17.71
N ALA A 253 11.03 1.60 18.43
CA ALA A 253 11.68 2.83 17.97
C ALA A 253 12.51 2.60 16.68
N GLU A 254 13.26 1.49 16.61
CA GLU A 254 14.02 1.12 15.41
C GLU A 254 13.09 0.89 14.22
N LEU A 255 12.00 0.15 14.40
CA LEU A 255 11.01 -0.09 13.35
C LEU A 255 10.34 1.21 12.89
N GLN A 256 10.00 2.12 13.82
CA GLN A 256 9.44 3.42 13.49
C GLN A 256 10.41 4.25 12.65
N ILE A 257 11.69 4.31 13.02
CA ILE A 257 12.71 5.02 12.25
C ILE A 257 12.84 4.39 10.86
N ARG A 258 12.97 3.06 10.79
CA ARG A 258 13.17 2.35 9.52
C ARG A 258 11.97 2.43 8.58
N LYS A 259 10.75 2.50 9.12
CA LYS A 259 9.52 2.54 8.31
C LYS A 259 9.09 3.95 7.94
N ASN A 260 9.35 4.93 8.79
CA ASN A 260 8.92 6.31 8.56
C ASN A 260 10.02 7.19 7.93
N SER A 261 11.28 6.73 7.87
CA SER A 261 12.37 7.45 7.22
C SER A 261 12.72 6.82 5.89
N SER A 262 12.52 7.57 4.80
CA SER A 262 13.09 7.27 3.48
C SER A 262 14.50 7.85 3.30
N ILE A 263 15.09 8.42 4.36
CA ILE A 263 16.41 9.05 4.31
C ILE A 263 17.48 7.96 4.44
N PRO A 264 18.46 7.88 3.52
CA PRO A 264 19.60 6.99 3.66
C PRO A 264 20.33 7.23 5.00
N CYS A 265 20.88 6.17 5.60
CA CYS A 265 21.53 6.24 6.92
C CYS A 265 22.57 7.36 7.04
N ASN A 266 23.33 7.63 5.98
CA ASN A 266 24.32 8.69 5.95
C ASN A 266 23.71 10.09 6.08
N ASP A 267 22.58 10.33 5.43
CA ASP A 267 21.91 11.64 5.48
C ASP A 267 21.05 11.77 6.73
N PHE A 268 20.51 10.66 7.23
CA PHE A 268 19.86 10.61 8.53
C PHE A 268 20.85 10.94 9.65
N TYR A 269 22.06 10.37 9.61
CA TYR A 269 23.11 10.69 10.57
C TYR A 269 23.47 12.19 10.56
N LYS A 270 23.63 12.78 9.36
CA LYS A 270 23.88 14.22 9.23
C LYS A 270 22.71 15.06 9.77
N SER A 271 21.46 14.65 9.54
CA SER A 271 20.28 15.36 10.02
C SER A 271 20.12 15.29 11.54
N ILE A 272 20.53 14.18 12.16
CA ILE A 272 20.54 14.04 13.62
C ILE A 272 21.66 14.89 14.25
N ILE A 273 22.84 14.96 13.63
CA ILE A 273 23.94 15.79 14.12
C ILE A 273 23.58 17.29 14.12
N SER A 274 22.83 17.74 13.13
CA SER A 274 22.43 19.15 13.03
C SER A 274 21.37 19.54 14.08
N GLN A 275 20.69 18.58 14.70
CA GLN A 275 19.69 18.81 15.75
C GLN A 275 20.33 18.85 17.15
N GLN A 276 20.91 20.00 17.50
CA GLN A 276 21.61 20.19 18.78
C GLN A 276 20.75 19.89 20.02
N ASP A 277 19.44 20.15 19.97
CA ASP A 277 18.54 19.90 21.10
C ASP A 277 18.29 18.41 21.31
N LEU A 278 18.19 17.64 20.22
CA LEU A 278 18.10 16.17 20.28
C LEU A 278 19.40 15.57 20.82
N LEU A 279 20.56 16.05 20.38
CA LEU A 279 21.85 15.61 20.89
C LEU A 279 22.03 15.92 22.38
N LYS A 280 21.55 17.08 22.85
CA LYS A 280 21.50 17.41 24.28
C LYS A 280 20.61 16.43 25.03
N ALA A 281 19.39 16.18 24.56
CA ALA A 281 18.46 15.26 25.21
C ALA A 281 18.98 13.80 25.27
N ILE A 282 19.74 13.35 24.28
CA ILE A 282 20.37 12.02 24.26
C ILE A 282 21.55 11.95 25.24
N THR A 283 22.28 13.04 25.43
CA THR A 283 23.48 13.09 26.30
C THR A 283 23.16 13.38 27.76
N THR A 284 22.05 14.05 28.06
CA THR A 284 21.59 14.28 29.44
C THR A 284 20.94 13.04 30.05
N ASN A 285 20.90 12.99 31.39
CA ASN A 285 20.21 11.94 32.14
C ASN A 285 18.68 12.05 32.06
N ASP A 286 18.15 13.12 31.45
CA ASP A 286 16.72 13.39 31.29
C ASP A 286 15.99 12.24 30.60
N LYS A 287 16.68 11.53 29.70
CA LYS A 287 16.15 10.32 29.02
C LYS A 287 15.74 9.19 29.96
N TYR A 288 16.23 9.16 31.20
CA TYR A 288 15.89 8.16 32.21
C TYR A 288 14.92 8.66 33.29
N GLU A 289 14.62 9.96 33.36
CA GLU A 289 13.82 10.52 34.44
C GLU A 289 12.31 10.22 34.31
N THR A 290 11.81 10.07 33.08
CA THR A 290 10.38 9.76 32.81
C THR A 290 9.94 8.42 33.42
N LYS A 291 10.85 7.43 33.56
CA LYS A 291 10.55 6.14 34.20
C LYS A 291 10.46 6.20 35.74
N ARG A 292 11.01 7.23 36.41
CA ARG A 292 10.97 7.30 37.89
C ARG A 292 9.61 7.74 38.46
N ARG A 293 8.77 8.40 37.66
CA ARG A 293 7.47 8.92 38.12
C ARG A 293 6.34 7.88 38.17
N ILE A 294 6.55 6.67 37.63
CA ILE A 294 5.50 5.62 37.57
C ILE A 294 5.59 4.63 38.75
N CYS A 295 6.73 4.52 39.44
CA CYS A 295 6.89 3.64 40.62
C CYS A 295 6.75 4.37 41.97
N SER A 296 6.15 5.56 42.01
CA SER A 296 5.94 6.33 43.26
C SER A 296 4.49 6.80 43.44
N GLN A 297 3.53 5.94 43.08
CA GLN A 297 2.14 5.97 43.55
C GLN A 297 1.68 4.56 43.91
#